data_AF-A0A2V9LQ72-F1
#
_entry.id   AF-A0A2V9LQ72-F1
#
_cell.length_a   1.000
_cell.length_b   1.000
_cell.length_c   1.000
_cell.angle_alpha   90.00
_cell.angle_beta   90.00
_cell.angle_gamma   90.00
#
_symmetry.space_group_name_H-M   'P 1'
#
loop_
_entity.id
_entity.type
_entity.pdbx_description
1 polymer ?
#
loop_
_entity_poly.entity_id
_entity_poly.type
_entity_poly.pdbx_seq_one_letter_code
_entity_poly.pdbx_strand_id
1 'polypeptide(L)'
;APIVAYALRAGFVPVRKPGKLPASTHRATYQLEYGTDSLEIPQDAIRPGQRVVIVDDLIATGGTARAVADIVSQMGANVVALAFLVELEFLKGRDKLPDYEIVSILKY
;
A
#
# COMPACT_ATOMS: atom_id res chain seq x y z
N ALA A 1 -1.95 11.26 -1.19
CA ALA A 1 -1.90 10.31 -2.33
C ALA A 1 -2.50 10.86 -3.65
N PRO A 2 -3.75 11.38 -3.75
CA PRO A 2 -4.32 11.77 -5.06
C PRO A 2 -3.52 12.86 -5.81
N ILE A 3 -2.98 13.84 -5.09
CA ILE A 3 -2.15 14.92 -5.64
C ILE A 3 -0.84 14.35 -6.25
N VAL A 4 -0.28 13.30 -5.65
CA VAL A 4 0.92 12.63 -6.16
C VAL A 4 0.60 11.94 -7.50
N ALA A 5 -0.52 11.21 -7.57
CA ALA A 5 -0.95 10.59 -8.82
C ALA A 5 -1.18 11.64 -9.93
N TYR A 6 -1.81 12.77 -9.59
CA TYR A 6 -1.99 13.89 -10.52
C TYR A 6 -0.66 14.44 -11.05
N ALA A 7 0.29 14.72 -10.15
CA ALA A 7 1.62 15.23 -10.53
C ALA A 7 2.39 14.25 -11.42
N LEU A 8 2.23 12.94 -11.19
CA LEU A 8 2.83 11.87 -11.99
C LEU A 8 2.07 11.57 -13.29
N ARG A 9 0.92 12.21 -13.53
CA ARG A 9 -0.02 11.88 -14.62
C ARG A 9 -0.40 10.39 -14.64
N ALA A 10 -0.58 9.82 -13.45
CA ALA A 10 -0.92 8.42 -13.24
C ALA A 10 -2.39 8.26 -12.82
N GLY A 11 -2.90 7.03 -12.95
CA GLY A 11 -4.17 6.65 -12.33
C GLY A 11 -4.08 6.65 -10.81
N PHE A 12 -5.22 6.84 -10.14
CA PHE A 12 -5.32 6.74 -8.69
C PHE A 12 -6.29 5.62 -8.31
N VAL A 13 -5.83 4.68 -7.48
CA VAL A 13 -6.63 3.56 -6.98
C VAL A 13 -6.72 3.64 -5.47
N PRO A 14 -7.92 3.81 -4.89
CA PRO A 14 -8.08 3.84 -3.44
C PRO A 14 -8.04 2.42 -2.87
N VAL A 15 -7.28 2.24 -1.80
CA VAL A 15 -7.36 1.07 -0.91
C VAL A 15 -8.17 1.47 0.32
N ARG A 16 -9.14 0.65 0.74
CA ARG A 16 -10.10 1.03 1.78
C ARG A 16 -10.35 -0.12 2.75
N LYS A 17 -10.89 0.22 3.93
CA LYS A 17 -11.42 -0.79 4.86
C LYS A 17 -12.61 -1.54 4.26
N PRO A 18 -12.92 -2.76 4.74
CA PRO A 18 -13.95 -3.59 4.16
C PRO A 18 -15.32 -2.92 4.05
N GLY A 19 -16.00 -3.14 2.92
CA GLY A 19 -17.36 -2.64 2.68
C GLY A 19 -17.44 -1.14 2.38
N LYS A 20 -16.31 -0.46 2.13
CA LYS A 20 -16.28 0.95 1.72
C LYS A 20 -16.18 1.17 0.21
N LEU A 21 -15.90 0.11 -0.55
CA LEU A 21 -15.84 0.16 -2.01
C LEU A 21 -17.14 -0.42 -2.60
N PRO A 22 -17.72 0.21 -3.63
CA PRO A 22 -19.02 -0.21 -4.19
C PRO A 22 -18.92 -1.43 -5.13
N ALA A 23 -17.72 -1.76 -5.62
CA ALA A 23 -17.47 -2.81 -6.59
C ALA A 23 -16.88 -4.07 -5.93
N SER A 24 -16.72 -5.15 -6.70
CA SER A 24 -16.00 -6.35 -6.26
C SER A 24 -14.55 -6.02 -5.92
N THR A 25 -14.08 -6.56 -4.79
CA THR A 25 -12.74 -6.25 -4.27
C THR A 25 -11.89 -7.50 -4.07
N HIS A 26 -10.57 -7.34 -4.16
CA HIS A 26 -9.62 -8.23 -3.49
C HIS A 26 -9.48 -7.76 -2.04
N ARG A 27 -9.30 -8.70 -1.12
CA ARG A 27 -9.12 -8.42 0.31
C ARG A 27 -7.81 -9.03 0.80
N ALA A 28 -6.98 -8.24 1.49
CA ALA A 28 -5.91 -8.78 2.33
C ALA A 28 -6.23 -8.56 3.79
N THR A 29 -6.09 -9.63 4.56
CA THR A 29 -6.20 -9.63 6.01
C THR A 29 -4.81 -9.71 6.61
N TYR A 30 -4.53 -8.87 7.59
CA TYR A 30 -3.25 -8.86 8.30
C TYR A 30 -3.47 -8.85 9.81
N GLN A 31 -2.48 -9.38 10.54
CA GLN A 31 -2.52 -9.49 11.98
C GLN A 31 -2.14 -8.17 12.65
N LEU A 32 -2.89 -7.83 13.70
CA LEU A 32 -2.55 -6.80 14.67
C LEU A 32 -2.00 -7.47 15.93
N GLU A 33 -1.55 -6.67 16.91
CA GLU A 33 -1.18 -7.18 18.24
C GLU A 33 -2.37 -7.91 18.90
N TYR A 34 -3.57 -7.37 18.71
CA TYR A 34 -4.82 -7.99 19.13
C TYR A 34 -5.80 -8.02 17.95
N GLY A 35 -5.98 -9.20 17.35
CA GLY A 35 -6.93 -9.43 16.27
C GLY A 35 -6.34 -9.25 14.87
N THR A 36 -7.23 -8.97 13.91
CA THR A 36 -6.89 -8.82 12.49
C THR A 36 -7.65 -7.63 11.92
N ASP A 37 -7.02 -6.90 11.02
CA ASP A 37 -7.71 -5.90 10.18
C ASP A 37 -7.63 -6.36 8.72
N SER A 38 -8.36 -5.71 7.83
CA SER A 38 -8.35 -6.02 6.40
C SER A 38 -8.38 -4.75 5.55
N LEU A 39 -7.86 -4.87 4.34
CA LEU A 39 -7.93 -3.84 3.31
C LEU A 39 -8.46 -4.43 2.02
N GLU A 40 -9.16 -3.58 1.28
CA GLU A 40 -9.82 -3.91 0.02
C GLU A 40 -9.38 -2.98 -1.10
N ILE A 41 -9.20 -3.55 -2.29
CA ILE A 41 -8.90 -2.86 -3.55
C ILE A 41 -9.84 -3.38 -4.65
N PRO A 42 -10.38 -2.53 -5.56
CA PRO A 42 -11.24 -3.01 -6.63
C PRO A 42 -10.48 -3.98 -7.57
N GLN A 43 -11.11 -5.08 -7.95
CA GLN A 43 -10.46 -6.17 -8.72
C GLN A 43 -10.02 -5.75 -10.12
N ASP A 44 -10.69 -4.75 -10.70
CA ASP A 44 -10.46 -4.24 -12.05
C ASP A 44 -9.58 -2.96 -12.07
N ALA A 45 -9.14 -2.48 -10.92
CA ALA A 45 -8.43 -1.22 -10.80
C ALA A 45 -6.99 -1.26 -11.31
N ILE A 46 -6.37 -2.44 -11.31
CA ILE A 46 -4.96 -2.63 -11.69
C ILE A 46 -4.87 -3.78 -12.68
N ARG A 47 -4.12 -3.58 -13.75
CA ARG A 47 -3.88 -4.58 -14.80
C ARG A 47 -2.47 -5.18 -14.66
N PRO A 48 -2.28 -6.46 -15.03
CA PRO A 48 -0.95 -7.08 -15.03
C PRO A 48 0.08 -6.26 -15.81
N GLY A 49 1.31 -6.20 -15.28
CA GLY A 49 2.44 -5.46 -15.84
C GLY A 49 2.44 -3.96 -15.55
N GLN A 50 1.38 -3.39 -14.97
CA GLN A 50 1.38 -1.99 -14.56
C GLN A 50 2.42 -1.72 -13.46
N ARG A 51 3.04 -0.55 -13.52
CA ARG A 51 3.96 -0.06 -12.48
C ARG A 51 3.15 0.72 -11.46
N VAL A 52 3.26 0.33 -10.19
CA VAL A 52 2.45 0.89 -9.10
C VAL A 52 3.36 1.46 -8.01
N VAL A 53 3.05 2.66 -7.54
CA VAL A 53 3.64 3.24 -6.33
C VAL A 53 2.56 3.23 -5.25
N ILE A 54 2.87 2.66 -4.08
CA ILE A 54 1.98 2.71 -2.92
C ILE A 54 2.34 3.96 -2.13
N VAL A 55 1.34 4.77 -1.77
CA VAL A 55 1.55 6.04 -1.08
C VAL A 55 0.68 6.09 0.17
N ASP A 56 1.29 6.32 1.32
CA ASP A 56 0.59 6.54 2.59
C ASP A 56 1.17 7.73 3.36
N ASP A 57 0.50 8.18 4.40
CA ASP A 57 1.02 9.27 5.25
C ASP A 57 2.15 8.79 6.16
N LEU A 58 2.02 7.61 6.77
CA LEU A 58 2.94 7.13 7.78
C LEU A 58 3.25 5.64 7.66
N ILE A 59 4.54 5.29 7.77
CA ILE A 59 4.99 3.92 8.03
C ILE A 59 5.41 3.75 9.49
N ALA A 60 4.69 2.85 10.18
CA ALA A 60 5.01 2.37 11.53
C ALA A 60 5.69 0.99 11.43
N THR A 61 4.93 -0.09 11.66
CA THR A 61 5.46 -1.47 11.63
C THR A 61 5.50 -2.08 10.23
N GLY A 62 5.07 -1.36 9.18
CA GLY A 62 5.07 -1.82 7.78
C GLY A 62 3.98 -2.83 7.41
N GLY A 63 3.16 -3.31 8.36
CA GLY A 63 2.19 -4.38 8.11
C GLY A 63 1.12 -4.05 7.07
N THR A 64 0.52 -2.86 7.17
CA THR A 64 -0.50 -2.37 6.23
C THR A 64 0.07 -2.24 4.82
N ALA A 65 1.23 -1.60 4.70
CA ALA A 65 1.95 -1.43 3.45
C ALA A 65 2.30 -2.77 2.78
N ARG A 66 2.74 -3.77 3.57
CA ARG A 66 3.02 -5.12 3.09
C ARG A 66 1.77 -5.81 2.55
N ALA A 67 0.67 -5.75 3.30
CA ALA A 67 -0.60 -6.34 2.88
C ALA A 67 -1.08 -5.76 1.55
N VAL A 68 -0.96 -4.44 1.36
CA VAL A 68 -1.31 -3.80 0.07
C VAL A 68 -0.38 -4.24 -1.04
N ALA A 69 0.94 -4.25 -0.80
CA ALA A 69 1.92 -4.67 -1.80
C ALA A 69 1.70 -6.12 -2.27
N ASP A 70 1.32 -7.01 -1.35
CA ASP A 70 0.99 -8.40 -1.68
C ASP A 70 -0.24 -8.51 -2.58
N ILE A 71 -1.34 -7.78 -2.29
CA ILE A 71 -2.51 -7.81 -3.19
C ILE A 71 -2.15 -7.25 -4.57
N VAL A 72 -1.46 -6.11 -4.63
CA VAL A 72 -1.08 -5.48 -5.90
C VAL A 72 -0.20 -6.43 -6.72
N SER A 73 0.72 -7.14 -6.08
CA SER A 73 1.55 -8.16 -6.72
C SER A 73 0.74 -9.36 -7.20
N GLN A 74 -0.27 -9.82 -6.43
CA GLN A 74 -1.20 -10.88 -6.85
C GLN A 74 -2.06 -10.49 -8.05
N MET A 75 -2.34 -9.20 -8.24
CA MET A 75 -2.98 -8.65 -9.44
C MET A 75 -2.04 -8.61 -10.66
N GLY A 76 -0.80 -9.09 -10.51
CA GLY A 76 0.21 -9.17 -11.57
C GLY A 76 0.90 -7.83 -11.85
N ALA A 77 0.77 -6.85 -10.98
CA ALA A 77 1.42 -5.55 -11.14
C ALA A 77 2.78 -5.49 -10.43
N ASN A 78 3.62 -4.57 -10.88
CA ASN A 78 4.96 -4.36 -10.36
C ASN A 78 4.93 -3.18 -9.38
N VAL A 79 4.98 -3.46 -8.08
CA VAL A 79 5.15 -2.42 -7.05
C VAL A 79 6.58 -1.89 -7.15
N VAL A 80 6.75 -0.66 -7.62
CA VAL A 80 8.08 -0.08 -7.88
C VAL A 80 8.64 0.67 -6.68
N ALA A 81 7.79 1.18 -5.80
CA ALA A 81 8.19 1.87 -4.57
C ALA A 81 7.02 1.97 -3.60
N LEU A 82 7.35 2.14 -2.32
CA LEU A 82 6.43 2.60 -1.28
C LEU A 82 6.90 3.97 -0.78
N ALA A 83 6.02 4.96 -0.83
CA ALA A 83 6.31 6.33 -0.46
C ALA A 83 5.49 6.77 0.75
N PHE A 84 6.16 7.31 1.76
CA PHE A 84 5.59 7.77 3.01
C PHE A 84 5.98 9.22 3.28
N LEU A 85 5.08 10.00 3.90
CA LEU A 85 5.45 11.32 4.40
C LEU A 85 6.29 11.19 5.67
N VAL A 86 5.89 10.30 6.58
CA VAL A 86 6.53 10.08 7.89
C VAL A 86 6.94 8.62 8.05
N GLU A 87 8.14 8.39 8.57
CA GLU A 87 8.62 7.07 8.98
C GLU A 87 9.02 7.08 10.46
N LEU A 88 8.54 6.09 11.21
CA LEU A 88 8.95 5.83 12.59
C LEU A 88 10.04 4.74 12.60
N GLU A 89 11.30 5.14 12.49
CA GLU A 89 12.47 4.25 12.32
C GLU A 89 12.62 3.28 13.49
N PHE A 90 12.28 3.71 14.72
CA PHE A 90 12.35 2.87 15.91
C PHE A 90 11.40 1.65 15.87
N LEU A 91 10.38 1.66 15.02
CA LEU A 91 9.46 0.53 14.81
C LEU A 91 9.91 -0.43 13.71
N LYS A 92 11.03 -0.12 13.02
CA LYS A 92 11.65 -0.98 12.00
C LYS A 92 10.69 -1.45 10.90
N GLY A 93 9.79 -0.57 10.44
CA GLY A 93 8.79 -0.93 9.43
C GLY A 93 9.38 -1.47 8.12
N ARG A 94 10.58 -1.02 7.77
CA ARG A 94 11.33 -1.49 6.59
C ARG A 94 11.63 -3.00 6.63
N ASP A 95 11.80 -3.59 7.81
CA ASP A 95 12.15 -5.02 7.97
C ASP A 95 11.05 -5.94 7.38
N LYS A 96 9.80 -5.48 7.31
CA LYS A 96 8.68 -6.23 6.68
C LYS A 96 8.58 -6.05 5.17
N LEU A 97 9.38 -5.16 4.60
CA LEU A 97 9.33 -4.73 3.21
C LEU A 97 10.72 -4.81 2.54
N PRO A 98 11.48 -5.91 2.71
CA PRO A 98 12.87 -5.99 2.23
C PRO A 98 12.99 -5.94 0.70
N ASP A 99 11.91 -6.30 0.00
CA ASP A 99 11.87 -6.43 -1.45
C ASP A 99 11.58 -5.10 -2.18
N TYR A 100 11.33 -4.02 -1.42
CA TYR A 100 10.80 -2.79 -1.97
C TYR A 100 11.66 -1.56 -1.68
N GLU A 101 11.73 -0.65 -2.65
CA GLU A 101 12.26 0.69 -2.44
C GLU A 101 11.31 1.49 -1.54
N ILE A 102 11.84 2.02 -0.42
CA ILE A 102 11.06 2.82 0.53
C ILE A 102 11.59 4.25 0.55
N VAL A 103 10.71 5.18 0.14
CA VAL A 103 10.94 6.62 0.15
C VAL A 103 10.18 7.24 1.31
N SER A 104 10.89 7.90 2.23
CA SER A 104 10.29 8.61 3.37
C SER A 104 10.83 10.03 3.42
N ILE A 105 9.94 11.01 3.55
CA ILE A 105 10.32 12.43 3.56
C ILE A 105 10.81 12.88 4.94
N LEU A 106 10.09 12.50 5.99
CA LEU A 106 10.42 12.76 7.39
C LEU A 106 10.70 11.44 8.10
N LYS A 107 11.73 11.42 8.94
CA LYS A 107 12.18 10.23 9.68
C LYS A 107 12.35 10.56 11.16
N TYR A 108 11.77 9.73 12.03
CA TYR A 108 11.75 9.88 13.49
C TYR A 108 12.09 8.58 14.20
#